data_AF-A0A2H3B4H2-F1
#
_entry.id   AF-A0A2H3B4H2-F1
#
_cell.length_a   1.000
_cell.length_b   1.000
_cell.length_c   1.000
_cell.angle_alpha   90.00
_cell.angle_beta   90.00
_cell.angle_gamma   90.00
#
_symmetry.space_group_name_H-M   'P 1'
#
loop_
_entity.id
_entity.type
_entity.pdbx_description
1 polymer ?
#
loop_
_entity_poly.entity_id
_entity_poly.type
_entity_poly.pdbx_seq_one_letter_code
_entity_poly.pdbx_strand_id
1 'polypeptide(L)'
;SSMNASTGFAPFELVGGYMPSMMREVRYDKLVPPGIRAFAIQAMQNLYDAHDALIASRVFQTHEANKHRSPELDIKEGSKVHLSTKN
;
A
#
# COMPACT_ATOMS: atom_id res chain seq x y z
N SER A 1 3.57 -8.47 5.92
CA SER A 1 2.85 -9.40 6.83
C SER A 1 3.54 -9.39 8.18
N SER A 2 2.79 -9.35 9.29
CA SER A 2 3.37 -9.51 10.63
C SER A 2 3.48 -11.01 10.90
N MET A 3 4.71 -11.53 10.92
CA MET A 3 5.00 -12.90 11.32
C MET A 3 5.44 -12.90 12.78
N ASN A 4 5.03 -13.92 13.55
CA ASN A 4 5.54 -14.09 14.90
C ASN A 4 6.99 -14.61 14.84
N ALA A 5 7.91 -13.94 15.53
CA ALA A 5 9.33 -14.26 15.50
C ALA A 5 9.67 -15.63 16.12
N SER A 6 8.87 -16.13 17.07
CA SER A 6 9.13 -17.39 17.78
C SER A 6 8.56 -18.60 17.06
N THR A 7 7.43 -18.46 16.35
CA THR A 7 6.79 -19.58 15.64
C THR A 7 7.04 -19.55 14.14
N GLY A 8 7.44 -18.41 13.57
CA GLY A 8 7.63 -18.24 12.13
C GLY A 8 6.34 -18.16 11.32
N PHE A 9 5.18 -18.26 11.96
CA PHE A 9 3.87 -18.24 11.32
C PHE A 9 3.13 -16.93 11.59
N ALA A 10 2.26 -16.55 10.66
CA ALA A 10 1.30 -15.48 10.92
C ALA A 10 0.14 -16.00 11.78
N PRO A 11 -0.49 -15.14 12.61
CA PRO A 11 -1.63 -15.54 13.43
C PRO A 11 -2.78 -16.16 12.62
N PHE A 12 -3.04 -15.67 11.40
CA PHE A 12 -4.08 -16.19 10.53
C PHE A 12 -3.81 -17.61 10.02
N GLU A 13 -2.54 -17.96 9.78
CA GLU A 13 -2.16 -19.31 9.38
C GLU A 13 -2.37 -20.30 10.52
N LEU A 14 -2.04 -19.91 11.75
CA LEU A 14 -2.21 -20.76 12.93
C LEU A 14 -3.68 -20.95 13.33
N VAL A 15 -4.49 -19.88 13.31
CA VAL A 15 -5.89 -19.92 13.75
C VAL A 15 -6.82 -20.41 12.63
N GLY A 16 -6.58 -19.97 11.40
CA GLY A 16 -7.48 -20.16 10.27
C GLY A 16 -6.95 -21.05 9.15
N GLY A 17 -5.68 -21.47 9.20
CA GLY A 17 -5.07 -22.30 8.16
C GLY A 17 -4.86 -21.59 6.81
N TYR A 18 -5.11 -20.28 6.72
CA TYR A 18 -4.94 -19.52 5.49
C TYR A 18 -4.47 -18.09 5.78
N MET A 19 -3.70 -17.52 4.85
CA MET A 19 -3.37 -16.10 4.87
C MET A 19 -4.45 -15.33 4.10
N PRO A 20 -5.16 -14.38 4.73
CA PRO A 20 -6.09 -13.51 4.03
C PRO A 20 -5.38 -12.71 2.96
N SER A 21 -6.00 -12.64 1.78
CA SER A 21 -5.57 -11.75 0.70
C SER A 21 -6.63 -10.68 0.47
N MET A 22 -6.24 -9.55 -0.11
CA MET A 22 -7.20 -8.51 -0.49
C MET A 22 -8.22 -9.08 -1.47
N MET A 23 -9.49 -8.74 -1.24
CA MET A 23 -10.60 -9.18 -2.08
C MET A 23 -10.46 -8.58 -3.49
N ARG A 24 -10.45 -9.44 -4.51
CA ARG A 24 -10.26 -9.04 -5.92
C ARG A 24 -11.57 -8.89 -6.68
N GLU A 25 -12.56 -9.72 -6.33
CA GLU A 25 -13.86 -9.77 -7.00
C GLU A 25 -14.93 -10.19 -6.00
N VAL A 26 -16.16 -9.71 -6.20
CA VAL A 26 -17.35 -10.24 -5.52
C VAL A 26 -17.99 -11.27 -6.43
N ARG A 27 -18.07 -12.52 -5.97
CA ARG A 27 -18.73 -13.59 -6.74
C ARG A 27 -20.24 -13.42 -6.70
N TYR A 28 -20.87 -13.43 -7.87
CA TYR A 28 -22.32 -13.40 -8.05
C TYR A 28 -22.87 -14.82 -8.18
N ASP A 29 -22.74 -15.61 -7.12
CA ASP A 29 -23.38 -16.92 -7.04
C ASP A 29 -24.77 -16.78 -6.38
N LYS A 30 -25.78 -17.42 -6.97
CA LYS A 30 -27.17 -17.45 -6.46
C LYS A 30 -27.27 -18.10 -5.09
N LEU A 31 -26.28 -18.92 -4.71
CA LEU A 31 -26.20 -19.58 -3.41
C LEU A 31 -25.76 -18.63 -2.28
N VAL A 32 -25.22 -17.45 -2.59
CA VAL A 32 -24.71 -16.52 -1.58
C VAL A 32 -25.85 -15.70 -0.96
N PRO A 33 -26.03 -15.73 0.37
CA PRO A 33 -27.03 -14.93 1.06
C PRO A 33 -26.91 -13.42 0.75
N PRO A 34 -28.04 -12.69 0.62
CA PRO A 34 -28.04 -11.28 0.27
C PRO A 34 -27.20 -10.37 1.18
N GLY A 35 -27.20 -10.63 2.49
CA GLY A 35 -26.42 -9.83 3.45
C GLY A 35 -24.91 -9.99 3.26
N ILE A 36 -24.43 -11.20 3.00
CA ILE A 36 -23.00 -11.48 2.75
C ILE A 36 -22.56 -10.77 1.46
N ARG A 37 -23.41 -10.79 0.43
CA ARG A 37 -23.15 -10.07 -0.81
C ARG A 37 -23.08 -8.56 -0.59
N ALA A 38 -24.04 -7.98 0.14
CA ALA A 38 -24.04 -6.55 0.43
C ALA A 38 -22.78 -6.12 1.20
N PHE A 39 -22.37 -6.92 2.18
CA PHE A 39 -21.12 -6.70 2.92
C PHE A 39 -19.89 -6.75 2.01
N ALA A 40 -19.79 -7.77 1.14
CA ALA A 40 -18.68 -7.90 0.21
C ALA A 40 -18.60 -6.71 -0.77
N ILE A 41 -19.74 -6.27 -1.32
CA ILE A 41 -19.79 -5.09 -2.18
C ILE A 41 -19.30 -3.85 -1.45
N GLN A 42 -19.78 -3.62 -0.22
CA GLN A 42 -19.35 -2.46 0.58
C GLN A 42 -17.85 -2.52 0.91
N ALA A 43 -17.33 -3.68 1.29
CA ALA A 43 -15.91 -3.86 1.58
C ALA A 43 -15.05 -3.58 0.34
N MET A 44 -15.51 -3.99 -0.84
CA MET A 44 -14.83 -3.69 -2.10
C MET A 44 -14.83 -2.20 -2.42
N GLN A 45 -15.97 -1.53 -2.22
CA GLN A 45 -16.07 -0.07 -2.40
C GLN A 45 -15.12 0.67 -1.47
N ASN A 46 -15.09 0.31 -0.18
CA ASN A 46 -14.18 0.92 0.79
C ASN A 46 -12.70 0.74 0.39
N LEU A 47 -12.34 -0.41 -0.20
CA LEU A 47 -10.99 -0.65 -0.71
C LEU A 47 -10.66 0.28 -1.88
N TYR A 48 -11.57 0.46 -2.82
CA TYR A 48 -11.38 1.38 -3.95
C TYR A 48 -11.24 2.82 -3.47
N ASP A 49 -12.12 3.27 -2.57
CA ASP A 49 -12.06 4.63 -2.00
C ASP A 49 -10.72 4.86 -1.27
N ALA A 50 -10.23 3.86 -0.54
CA ALA A 50 -8.93 3.94 0.12
C ALA A 50 -7.75 4.00 -0.87
N HIS A 51 -7.83 3.26 -1.99
CA HIS A 51 -6.83 3.34 -3.05
C HIS A 51 -6.80 4.73 -3.70
N ASP A 52 -7.97 5.29 -4.01
CA ASP A 52 -8.07 6.63 -4.59
C ASP A 52 -7.52 7.70 -3.63
N ALA A 53 -7.84 7.62 -2.34
CA ALA A 53 -7.31 8.51 -1.33
C ALA A 53 -5.77 8.41 -1.21
N LEU A 54 -5.21 7.19 -1.28
CA LEU A 54 -3.77 6.97 -1.27
C LEU A 54 -3.10 7.57 -2.52
N ILE A 55 -3.67 7.38 -3.70
CA ILE A 55 -3.14 7.96 -4.95
C ILE A 55 -3.18 9.50 -4.85
N ALA A 56 -4.32 10.07 -4.46
CA ALA A 56 -4.46 11.52 -4.30
C ALA A 56 -3.44 12.09 -3.31
N SER A 57 -3.25 11.44 -2.15
CA SER A 57 -2.28 11.90 -1.15
C SER A 57 -0.83 11.83 -1.68
N ARG A 58 -0.46 10.79 -2.43
CA ARG A 58 0.88 10.70 -3.04
C ARG A 58 1.09 11.76 -4.10
N VAL A 59 0.09 12.02 -4.94
CA VAL A 59 0.17 13.07 -5.96
C VAL A 59 0.39 14.42 -5.28
N PHE A 60 -0.36 14.73 -4.23
CA PHE A 60 -0.20 15.96 -3.46
C PHE A 60 1.19 16.06 -2.81
N GLN A 61 1.63 15.01 -2.11
CA GLN A 61 2.97 14.97 -1.49
C GLN A 61 4.07 15.16 -2.53
N THR A 62 3.95 14.50 -3.68
CA THR A 62 4.93 14.60 -4.77
C THR A 62 4.95 16.00 -5.38
N HIS A 63 3.77 16.62 -5.55
CA HIS A 63 3.66 18.00 -6.01
C HIS A 63 4.38 18.97 -5.06
N GLU A 64 4.07 18.90 -3.77
CA GLU A 64 4.68 19.79 -2.77
C GLU A 64 6.18 19.53 -2.60
N ALA A 65 6.61 18.27 -2.60
CA ALA A 65 8.04 17.92 -2.56
C ALA A 65 8.80 18.47 -3.79
N ASN A 66 8.16 18.45 -4.96
CA ASN A 66 8.79 18.93 -6.20
C ASN A 66 8.77 20.45 -6.35
N LYS A 67 7.92 21.17 -5.61
CA LYS A 67 7.79 22.64 -5.69
C LYS A 67 9.10 23.39 -5.46
N HIS A 68 9.96 22.85 -4.61
CA HIS A 68 11.27 23.42 -4.28
C HIS A 68 12.43 22.56 -4.80
N ARG A 69 12.18 21.66 -5.74
CA ARG A 69 13.24 20.85 -6.36
C ARG A 69 14.18 21.78 -7.13
N SER A 70 15.43 21.83 -6.68
CA SER A 70 16.48 22.56 -7.39
C SER A 70 16.80 21.86 -8.71
N PRO A 71 17.21 22.60 -9.76
CA PRO A 71 17.73 21.98 -10.97
C PRO A 71 18.88 21.04 -10.61
N GLU A 72 18.95 19.92 -11.33
CA GLU A 72 20.03 18.95 -11.16
C GLU A 72 21.35 19.63 -11.51
N LEU A 73 22.34 19.55 -10.61
CA LEU A 73 23.66 20.10 -10.85
C LEU A 73 24.37 19.24 -11.91
N ASP A 74 24.95 19.90 -12.91
CA ASP A 74 25.82 19.25 -13.89
C ASP A 74 27.19 18.93 -13.24
N ILE A 75 27.29 17.77 -12.59
CA ILE A 75 28.51 17.29 -11.94
C ILE A 75 29.33 16.51 -12.97
N LYS A 76 30.42 17.10 -13.43
CA LYS A 76 31.35 16.46 -14.38
C LYS A 76 32.43 15.66 -13.68
N GLU A 77 33.04 14.73 -14.40
CA GLU A 77 34.18 13.95 -13.90
C GLU A 77 35.31 14.89 -13.44
N GLY A 78 35.85 14.64 -12.25
CA GLY A 78 36.85 15.50 -11.59
C GLY A 78 36.28 16.64 -10.74
N SER A 79 34.96 16.85 -10.70
CA SER A 79 34.32 17.83 -9.82
C SER A 79 34.47 17.46 -8.35
N LYS A 80 34.87 18.42 -7.51
CA LYS A 80 34.96 18.24 -6.06
C LYS A 80 33.63 18.63 -5.42
N VAL A 81 33.03 17.72 -4.66
CA VAL A 81 31.78 17.93 -3.93
C VAL A 81 31.94 17.64 -2.44
N HIS A 82 31.19 18.33 -1.60
CA HIS A 82 31.18 18.10 -0.16
C HIS A 82 30.07 17.12 0.20
N LEU A 83 30.42 16.04 0.91
CA LEU A 83 29.47 15.06 1.44
C LEU A 83 29.32 15.25 2.96
N SER A 84 28.09 15.47 3.42
CA SER A 84 27.76 15.45 4.84
C SER A 84 27.23 14.07 5.21
N THR A 85 27.89 13.38 6.15
CA THR A 85 27.54 12.00 6.57
C THR A 85 26.91 11.95 7.95
N LYS A 86 26.36 13.06 8.44
CA LYS A 86 25.67 13.07 9.74
C LYS A 86 24.29 12.42 9.60
N ASN A 87 24.11 11.28 10.28
CA ASN A 87 22.83 10.59 10.46
C ASN A 87 22.01 11.23 11.58
#